data_AF-A0A7V5UK31-F1
#
_entry.id   AF-A0A7V5UK31-F1
#
_cell.length_a   1.000
_cell.length_b   1.000
_cell.length_c   1.000
_cell.angle_alpha   90.00
_cell.angle_beta   90.00
_cell.angle_gamma   90.00
#
_symmetry.space_group_name_H-M   'P 1'
#
loop_
_entity.id
_entity.type
_entity.pdbx_description
1 polymer ?
#
loop_
_entity_poly.entity_id
_entity_poly.type
_entity_poly.pdbx_seq_one_letter_code
_entity_poly.pdbx_strand_id
1 'polypeptide(L)' 'MEKGLFDLSDEVAVVLGGTGVLGGAMAEALARQGARVAVVGRNAERGELRV' A
#
# COMPACT_ATOMS: atom_id res chain seq x y z
N MET A 1 18.96 4.96 1.64
CA MET A 1 17.53 5.18 1.35
C MET A 1 17.46 5.67 -0.07
N GLU A 2 16.90 4.86 -0.97
CA GLU A 2 16.74 5.22 -2.38
C GLU A 2 15.76 6.40 -2.43
N LYS A 3 16.17 7.55 -2.98
CA LYS A 3 15.25 8.67 -3.21
C LYS A 3 14.34 8.26 -4.36
N GLY A 4 13.19 7.70 -4.03
CA GLY A 4 12.19 7.35 -5.01
C GLY A 4 11.72 8.56 -5.82
N LEU A 5 11.06 8.30 -6.94
CA LEU A 5 10.49 9.32 -7.84
C LEU A 5 9.62 10.37 -7.12
N PHE A 6 9.07 10.01 -5.97
CA PHE A 6 8.20 10.83 -5.14
C PHE A 6 8.53 10.61 -3.66
N ASP A 7 8.36 11.64 -2.84
CA ASP A 7 8.36 11.56 -1.38
C ASP A 7 6.91 11.66 -0.89
N LEU A 8 6.42 10.61 -0.24
CA LEU A 8 5.06 10.52 0.30
C LEU A 8 5.06 10.42 1.83
N SER A 9 6.16 10.77 2.51
CA SER A 9 6.34 10.55 3.96
C SER A 9 5.28 11.23 4.84
N ASP A 10 4.70 12.34 4.37
CA ASP A 10 3.65 13.09 5.08
C ASP A 10 2.22 12.73 4.63
N GLU A 11 2.09 11.84 3.65
CA GLU A 11 0.82 11.51 3.02
C GLU A 11 0.14 10.26 3.60
N VAL A 12 -1.18 10.21 3.47
CA VAL A 12 -2.00 9.04 3.83
C VAL A 12 -2.76 8.56 2.60
N ALA A 13 -2.61 7.27 2.26
CA ALA A 13 -3.27 6.66 1.11
C ALA A 13 -4.21 5.52 1.53
N VAL A 14 -5.37 5.43 0.88
CA VAL A 14 -6.31 4.31 1.05
C VAL A 14 -6.40 3.53 -0.26
N VAL A 15 -6.10 2.23 -0.21
CA VAL A 15 -6.14 1.35 -1.38
C VAL A 15 -7.31 0.38 -1.28
N LEU A 16 -8.38 0.71 -2.00
CA LEU A 16 -9.56 -0.16 -2.16
C LEU A 16 -9.22 -1.34 -3.06
N GLY A 17 -9.63 -2.54 -2.65
CA GLY A 17 -9.25 -3.77 -3.36
C GLY A 17 -7.78 -4.13 -3.18
N GLY A 18 -7.10 -3.56 -2.18
CA GLY A 18 -5.67 -3.78 -1.93
C GLY A 18 -5.29 -5.21 -1.54
N THR A 19 -6.26 -6.07 -1.23
CA THR A 19 -6.04 -7.51 -1.02
C THR A 19 -5.89 -8.29 -2.34
N GLY A 20 -6.08 -7.64 -3.50
CA GLY A 20 -5.87 -8.19 -4.85
C GLY A 20 -4.40 -8.13 -5.30
N VAL A 21 -4.10 -8.58 -6.53
CA VAL A 21 -2.72 -8.56 -7.05
C VAL A 21 -2.26 -7.12 -7.31
N LEU A 22 -2.97 -6.41 -8.20
CA LEU A 22 -2.61 -5.05 -8.57
C LEU A 22 -2.73 -4.08 -7.39
N GLY A 23 -3.85 -4.14 -6.66
CA GLY A 23 -4.06 -3.29 -5.50
C GLY A 23 -2.99 -3.50 -4.42
N GLY A 24 -2.58 -4.74 -4.17
CA GLY A 24 -1.50 -5.04 -3.21
C GLY A 24 -0.16 -4.48 -3.66
N ALA A 25 0.21 -4.67 -4.94
CA ALA A 25 1.43 -4.11 -5.50
C ALA A 25 1.46 -2.56 -5.42
N MET A 26 0.30 -1.92 -5.65
CA MET A 26 0.17 -0.47 -5.50
C MET A 26 0.32 -0.03 -4.04
N ALA A 27 -0.30 -0.73 -3.08
CA ALA A 27 -0.17 -0.43 -1.66
C ALA A 27 1.29 -0.53 -1.20
N GLU A 28 2.01 -1.57 -1.64
CA GLU A 28 3.42 -1.75 -1.34
C GLU A 28 4.28 -0.64 -1.95
N ALA A 29 4.05 -0.28 -3.22
CA ALA A 29 4.78 0.78 -3.89
C ALA A 29 4.61 2.14 -3.19
N LEU A 30 3.39 2.48 -2.76
CA LEU A 30 3.10 3.70 -2.02
C LEU A 30 3.79 3.72 -0.65
N ALA A 31 3.75 2.60 0.08
CA ALA A 31 4.42 2.47 1.37
C ALA A 31 5.94 2.59 1.24
N ARG A 32 6.55 2.03 0.19
CA ARG A 32 7.99 2.17 -0.10
C ARG A 32 8.42 3.63 -0.34
N GLN A 33 7.50 4.50 -0.79
CA GLN A 33 7.74 5.94 -0.93
C GLN A 33 7.42 6.75 0.33
N GLY A 34 7.08 6.10 1.44
CA GLY A 34 6.88 6.75 2.75
C GLY A 34 5.42 6.98 3.15
N ALA A 35 4.45 6.70 2.27
CA ALA A 35 3.04 6.92 2.60
C ALA A 35 2.58 6.01 3.74
N ARG A 36 1.71 6.53 4.62
CA ARG A 36 0.92 5.69 5.53
C ARG A 36 -0.24 5.09 4.73
N VAL A 37 -0.26 3.77 4.55
CA VAL A 37 -1.22 3.11 3.65
C VAL A 37 -2.24 2.28 4.42
N ALA A 38 -3.53 2.51 4.17
CA ALA A 38 -4.62 1.64 4.60
C ALA A 38 -5.05 0.73 3.44
N VAL A 39 -4.95 -0.58 3.65
CA VAL A 39 -5.37 -1.61 2.68
C VAL A 39 -6.79 -2.05 3.01
N VAL A 40 -7.71 -1.88 2.05
CA VAL A 40 -9.14 -2.19 2.26
C VAL A 40 -9.57 -3.30 1.31
N GLY A 41 -10.10 -4.38 1.87
CA GLY A 41 -10.65 -5.51 1.12
C GLY A 41 -11.69 -6.27 1.93
N ARG A 42 -12.35 -7.23 1.28
CA ARG A 42 -13.43 -8.03 1.90
C ARG A 42 -12.92 -9.17 2.78
N ASN A 43 -11.69 -9.60 2.59
CA ASN A 43 -11.09 -10.73 3.31
C ASN A 43 -9.79 -10.24 3.95
N ALA A 44 -9.79 -10.11 5.27
CA ALA A 44 -8.66 -9.62 6.06
C ALA A 44 -7.49 -10.61 6.05
N GLU A 45 -7.76 -11.92 6.17
CA GLU A 45 -6.74 -12.98 6.13
C GLU A 45 -5.92 -12.92 4.82
N ARG A 46 -6.59 -12.70 3.68
CA ARG A 46 -5.90 -12.48 2.40
C ARG A 46 -5.07 -11.20 2.35
N GLY A 47 -5.42 -10.20 3.14
CA GLY A 47 -4.64 -8.98 3.32
C GLY A 47 -3.38 -9.28 4.13
N GLU A 48 -3.52 -9.85 5.33
CA GLU A 48 -2.42 -10.15 6.25
C GLU A 48 -1.37 -11.12 5.69
N LEU A 49 -1.77 -12.05 4.82
CA LEU A 49 -0.82 -12.92 4.13
C LEU A 49 0.06 -12.19 3.08
N ARG A 50 -0.26 -10.93 2.75
CA ARG A 50 0.38 -10.17 1.66
C ARG A 50 1.10 -8.91 2.11
N VAL A 51 0.51 -8.15 3.02
CA VAL A 51 0.98 -6.84 3.51
C VAL A 51 1.29 -6.92 4.98
#